data_AF-A0A1B7YGV1-F1
#
_entry.id   AF-A0A1B7YGV1-F1
#
_cell.length_a   1.000
_cell.length_b   1.000
_cell.length_c   1.000
_cell.angle_alpha   90.00
_cell.angle_beta   90.00
_cell.angle_gamma   90.00
#
_symmetry.space_group_name_H-M   'P 1'
#
loop_
_entity.id
_entity.type
_entity.pdbx_description
1 polymer ?
#
loop_
_entity_poly.entity_id
_entity_poly.type
_entity_poly.pdbx_seq_one_letter_code
_entity_poly.pdbx_strand_id
1 'polypeptide(L)'
;MKANAVAVARAAALRGLGRTAVERPSLFSRATHKQLPVVSRASMSSVAEAVGIAPAPPPPVEDAGLAATQRAVEAKKILQKAASATTVRHDWTREEISAIYYQPLMELAFQAGSIHRRFHNPSEVQLCTLMNIKTGGCTEDCSYCAQSTRYQDGTGLKAKKVESVESVLAAARTAKENGSTRFCMGAAWRDMRGRKNSLKNIKAMVSGVRGMGMEVCVTLGMIDDQQARELKEAGLTAYNHNVDTSREFYPSIISTRSYDERLKTLSHVRDAGINVCSGGILGLGESSDDRIGLLHTVSTLPSHPESFPVNALVPIKGTPLGDRTPIQFSSMLRTIATARVIMPATIIRIAAGRKTMSEEKQALCFMAGANAIFTGEKMLTTDCNSWDEDNAMFGRWGLEPMKSFNKSATPVAEVEL
;
A
#
# COMPACT_ATOMS: atom_id res chain seq x y z
N MET A 1 -0.17 -55.24 -38.52
CA MET A 1 0.45 -54.09 -37.82
C MET A 1 0.12 -54.21 -36.35
N LYS A 2 1.14 -54.15 -35.50
CA LYS A 2 1.13 -54.59 -34.09
C LYS A 2 0.30 -53.65 -33.19
N ALA A 3 -0.39 -54.28 -32.24
CA ALA A 3 -1.00 -53.70 -31.05
C ALA A 3 0.05 -53.26 -30.01
N ASN A 4 -0.29 -52.33 -29.11
CA ASN A 4 -0.56 -52.59 -27.68
C ASN A 4 -0.40 -51.34 -26.81
N ALA A 5 -1.35 -51.19 -25.90
CA ALA A 5 -1.22 -50.47 -24.64
C ALA A 5 -0.24 -51.20 -23.71
N VAL A 6 0.50 -50.45 -22.88
CA VAL A 6 1.11 -50.96 -21.65
C VAL A 6 1.06 -49.85 -20.58
N ALA A 7 0.20 -50.05 -19.60
CA ALA A 7 0.42 -49.59 -18.24
C ALA A 7 1.30 -50.62 -17.50
N VAL A 8 1.82 -50.23 -16.32
CA VAL A 8 2.22 -51.06 -15.15
C VAL A 8 3.64 -50.74 -14.64
N ALA A 9 3.62 -50.06 -13.48
CA ALA A 9 4.34 -50.30 -12.22
C ALA A 9 5.82 -50.73 -12.21
N ARG A 10 6.58 -50.10 -11.29
CA ARG A 10 7.22 -50.83 -10.18
C ARG A 10 7.67 -49.92 -9.03
N ALA A 11 7.20 -50.28 -7.84
CA ALA A 11 7.76 -49.91 -6.54
C ALA A 11 8.88 -50.91 -6.15
N ALA A 12 9.85 -50.43 -5.38
CA ALA A 12 10.78 -51.12 -4.45
C ALA A 12 12.07 -50.26 -4.34
N ALA A 13 12.79 -50.09 -3.24
CA ALA A 13 12.73 -50.49 -1.83
C ALA A 13 13.80 -49.63 -1.12
N LEU A 14 13.52 -48.97 0.01
CA LEU A 14 13.97 -49.36 1.36
C LEU A 14 15.42 -49.90 1.49
N ARG A 15 16.31 -49.11 2.12
CA ARG A 15 17.13 -49.43 3.33
C ARG A 15 18.53 -48.79 3.32
N GLY A 16 18.97 -48.33 4.50
CA GLY A 16 20.36 -47.99 4.85
C GLY A 16 20.46 -46.65 5.60
N LEU A 17 20.04 -46.55 6.87
CA LEU A 17 20.87 -46.75 8.08
C LEU A 17 22.26 -46.10 8.00
N GLY A 18 22.45 -45.06 8.83
CA GLY A 18 23.76 -44.45 9.08
C GLY A 18 23.66 -43.30 10.08
N ARG A 19 23.55 -43.63 11.36
CA ARG A 19 23.78 -42.69 12.48
C ARG A 19 25.24 -42.22 12.43
N THR A 20 25.49 -40.92 12.46
CA THR A 20 26.73 -40.38 13.04
C THR A 20 26.43 -39.22 13.98
N ALA A 21 27.21 -39.20 15.04
CA ALA A 21 26.93 -38.56 16.31
C ALA A 21 27.30 -37.09 16.36
N VAL A 22 26.71 -36.46 17.35
CA VAL A 22 26.92 -35.12 17.87
C VAL A 22 28.36 -34.93 18.34
N GLU A 23 29.03 -33.87 17.90
CA GLU A 23 30.12 -33.23 18.65
C GLU A 23 29.92 -31.71 18.67
N ARG A 24 29.74 -31.16 19.88
CA ARG A 24 29.76 -29.73 20.18
C ARG A 24 31.16 -29.37 20.68
N PRO A 25 31.82 -28.30 20.20
CA PRO A 25 33.01 -27.78 20.87
C PRO A 25 32.63 -26.90 22.06
N SER A 26 33.17 -27.26 23.23
CA SER A 26 33.16 -26.47 24.46
C SER A 26 34.11 -25.28 24.37
N LEU A 27 33.61 -24.06 24.58
CA LEU A 27 34.43 -22.88 24.83
C LEU A 27 34.31 -22.50 26.31
N PHE A 28 35.24 -23.00 27.13
CA PHE A 28 35.59 -22.41 28.40
C PHE A 28 36.73 -21.42 28.15
N SER A 29 36.50 -20.13 28.40
CA SER A 29 37.59 -19.18 28.64
C SER A 29 37.27 -18.35 29.87
N ARG A 30 38.28 -18.27 30.75
CA ARG A 30 38.23 -17.78 32.13
C ARG A 30 37.99 -16.27 32.19
N ALA A 31 37.06 -15.86 33.05
CA ALA A 31 36.93 -14.51 33.54
C ALA A 31 38.15 -14.13 34.41
N THR A 32 38.70 -12.93 34.20
CA THR A 32 39.62 -12.29 35.14
C THR A 32 39.00 -10.97 35.60
N HIS A 33 38.67 -10.92 36.88
CA HIS A 33 38.24 -9.72 37.60
C HIS A 33 39.42 -8.75 37.72
N LYS A 34 39.22 -7.48 37.36
CA LYS A 34 40.02 -6.37 37.90
C LYS A 34 39.09 -5.36 38.56
N GLN A 35 39.33 -5.16 39.85
CA GLN A 35 38.67 -4.23 40.76
C GLN A 35 39.04 -2.78 40.43
N LEU A 36 38.06 -1.88 40.55
CA LEU A 36 38.24 -0.43 40.58
C LEU A 36 38.60 0.01 42.02
N PRO A 37 39.52 0.96 42.23
CA PRO A 37 39.77 1.48 43.57
C PRO A 37 38.79 2.60 43.93
N VAL A 38 38.31 2.53 45.16
CA VAL A 38 37.59 3.56 45.91
C VAL A 38 38.59 4.62 46.37
N VAL A 39 38.27 5.90 46.20
CA VAL A 39 38.97 7.00 46.88
C VAL A 39 37.96 7.91 47.60
N SER A 40 38.35 8.25 48.81
CA SER A 40 37.64 8.84 49.94
C SER A 40 37.32 10.34 49.82
N ARG A 41 36.31 10.74 50.60
CA ARG A 41 35.86 12.11 50.96
C ARG A 41 36.98 13.02 51.52
N ALA A 42 36.95 14.29 51.12
CA ALA A 42 37.11 15.54 51.88
C ALA A 42 36.95 16.71 50.87
N SER A 43 36.37 17.88 51.09
CA SER A 43 36.04 18.67 52.28
C SER A 43 34.96 19.71 51.91
N MET A 44 34.23 20.22 52.89
CA MET A 44 33.20 21.27 52.74
C MET A 44 33.81 22.65 52.54
N SER A 45 33.17 23.49 51.72
CA SER A 45 33.09 24.93 51.97
C SER A 45 31.76 25.47 51.44
N SER A 46 31.06 26.14 52.34
CA SER A 46 29.73 26.71 52.25
C SER A 46 29.66 27.98 51.39
N VAL A 47 28.64 28.07 50.53
CA VAL A 47 27.87 29.32 50.34
C VAL A 47 26.42 28.90 50.16
N ALA A 48 25.58 29.22 51.14
CA ALA A 48 24.15 29.02 51.08
C ALA A 48 23.51 30.23 50.37
N GLU A 49 22.98 30.01 49.16
CA GLU A 49 22.01 30.90 48.55
C GLU A 49 20.62 30.28 48.68
N ALA A 50 19.70 31.06 49.27
CA ALA A 50 18.32 30.68 49.46
C ALA A 50 17.60 30.62 48.11
N VAL A 51 17.29 29.41 47.64
CA VAL A 51 16.32 29.19 46.57
C VAL A 51 15.06 28.63 47.22
N GLY A 52 14.01 29.44 47.25
CA GLY A 52 12.69 29.02 47.72
C GLY A 52 12.21 27.81 46.93
N ILE A 53 11.88 26.73 47.64
CA ILE A 53 11.24 25.56 47.06
C ILE A 53 9.85 25.99 46.60
N ALA A 54 9.63 26.06 45.29
CA ALA A 54 8.28 26.20 44.73
C ALA A 54 7.42 25.00 45.19
N PRO A 55 6.16 25.21 45.60
CA PRO A 55 5.29 24.10 45.98
C PRO A 55 5.13 23.15 44.79
N ALA A 56 5.13 21.84 45.07
CA ALA A 56 4.87 20.82 44.07
C ALA A 56 3.54 21.11 43.35
N PRO A 57 3.49 20.96 42.01
CA PRO A 57 2.25 21.17 41.27
C PRO A 57 1.16 20.23 41.83
N PRO A 58 -0.11 20.69 41.91
CA PRO A 58 -1.19 19.84 42.39
C PRO A 58 -1.25 18.57 41.54
N PRO A 59 -1.67 17.43 42.13
CA PRO A 59 -1.88 16.21 41.37
C PRO A 59 -2.83 16.48 40.19
N PRO A 60 -2.66 15.79 39.05
CA PRO A 60 -3.51 16.01 37.89
C PRO A 60 -4.97 15.85 38.31
N VAL A 61 -5.77 16.86 37.96
CA VAL A 61 -7.20 16.92 38.27
C VAL A 61 -7.88 15.63 37.77
N GLU A 62 -8.67 14.99 38.63
CA GLU A 62 -9.36 13.69 38.38
C GLU A 62 -10.15 13.65 37.05
N ASP A 63 -10.47 14.82 36.49
CA ASP A 63 -11.16 15.01 35.21
C ASP A 63 -10.40 14.50 33.97
N ALA A 64 -9.06 14.54 33.98
CA ALA A 64 -8.29 14.09 32.82
C ALA A 64 -8.39 12.57 32.60
N GLY A 65 -8.52 11.81 33.70
CA GLY A 65 -8.70 10.36 33.70
C GLY A 65 -10.10 9.96 33.23
N LEU A 66 -11.15 10.56 33.80
CA LEU A 66 -12.53 10.31 33.38
C LEU A 66 -12.77 10.69 31.91
N ALA A 67 -12.27 11.85 31.48
CA ALA A 67 -12.38 12.27 30.07
C ALA A 67 -11.62 11.32 29.12
N ALA A 68 -10.47 10.76 29.54
CA ALA A 68 -9.76 9.76 28.76
C ALA A 68 -10.53 8.44 28.67
N THR A 69 -11.14 7.97 29.77
CA THR A 69 -12.00 6.78 29.78
C THR A 69 -13.23 6.98 28.91
N GLN A 70 -13.87 8.15 28.97
CA GLN A 70 -15.05 8.45 28.16
C GLN A 70 -14.71 8.53 26.66
N ARG A 71 -13.58 9.14 26.30
CA ARG A 71 -13.06 9.11 24.91
C ARG A 71 -12.79 7.70 24.43
N ALA A 72 -12.20 6.84 25.26
CA ALA A 72 -11.95 5.45 24.89
C ALA A 72 -13.25 4.65 24.68
N VAL A 73 -14.26 4.86 25.53
CA VAL A 73 -15.60 4.27 25.38
C VAL A 73 -16.24 4.73 24.08
N GLU A 74 -16.20 6.03 23.79
CA GLU A 74 -16.79 6.58 22.57
C GLU A 74 -16.07 6.07 21.32
N ALA A 75 -14.74 6.05 21.33
CA ALA A 75 -13.95 5.51 20.22
C ALA A 75 -14.27 4.04 19.94
N LYS A 76 -14.49 3.23 20.99
CA LYS A 76 -14.92 1.84 20.84
C LYS A 76 -16.32 1.74 20.22
N LYS A 77 -17.27 2.59 20.62
CA LYS A 77 -18.61 2.64 20.02
C LYS A 77 -18.55 3.01 18.53
N ILE A 78 -17.70 3.97 18.15
CA ILE A 78 -17.49 4.35 16.75
C ILE A 78 -16.99 3.15 15.94
N LEU A 79 -15.97 2.43 16.44
CA LEU A 79 -15.48 1.21 15.78
C LEU A 79 -16.56 0.14 15.69
N GLN A 80 -17.32 -0.11 16.76
CA GLN A 80 -18.39 -1.10 16.77
C GLN A 80 -19.48 -0.77 15.75
N LYS A 81 -19.91 0.49 15.68
CA LYS A 81 -20.88 0.96 14.70
C LYS A 81 -20.37 0.74 13.27
N ALA A 82 -19.11 1.09 13.02
CA ALA A 82 -18.44 0.87 11.73
C ALA A 82 -18.39 -0.62 11.37
N ALA A 83 -18.00 -1.48 12.32
CA ALA A 83 -17.89 -2.92 12.13
C ALA A 83 -19.24 -3.62 11.93
N SER A 84 -20.32 -3.07 12.50
CA SER A 84 -21.69 -3.57 12.29
C SER A 84 -22.34 -3.06 11.00
N ALA A 85 -21.77 -2.05 10.33
CA ALA A 85 -22.39 -1.45 9.16
C ALA A 85 -22.51 -2.47 8.01
N THR A 86 -23.68 -2.46 7.36
CA THR A 86 -23.98 -3.29 6.17
C THR A 86 -23.93 -2.48 4.89
N THR A 87 -23.90 -1.14 4.98
CA THR A 87 -23.87 -0.21 3.85
C THR A 87 -22.64 0.68 3.90
N VAL A 88 -22.26 1.22 2.73
CA VAL A 88 -21.16 2.17 2.60
C VAL A 88 -21.64 3.58 2.90
N ARG A 89 -20.93 4.30 3.77
CA ARG A 89 -21.11 5.75 4.02
C ARG A 89 -19.88 6.53 3.57
N HIS A 90 -20.04 7.84 3.30
CA HIS A 90 -19.02 8.71 2.72
C HIS A 90 -18.79 10.00 3.52
N ASP A 91 -19.44 10.14 4.67
CA ASP A 91 -19.47 11.34 5.53
C ASP A 91 -18.62 11.15 6.79
N TRP A 92 -17.52 10.41 6.66
CA TRP A 92 -16.56 10.19 7.76
C TRP A 92 -15.93 11.50 8.21
N THR A 93 -15.95 11.76 9.50
CA THR A 93 -15.21 12.85 10.13
C THR A 93 -13.76 12.43 10.44
N ARG A 94 -12.84 13.40 10.57
CA ARG A 94 -11.46 13.12 10.98
C ARG A 94 -11.43 12.53 12.39
N GLU A 95 -12.33 12.95 13.26
CA GLU A 95 -12.49 12.49 14.63
C GLU A 95 -12.93 11.01 14.67
N GLU A 96 -13.90 10.61 13.86
CA GLU A 96 -14.31 9.20 13.74
C GLU A 96 -13.16 8.34 13.20
N ILE A 97 -12.47 8.79 12.17
CA ILE A 97 -11.32 8.05 11.60
C ILE A 97 -10.20 7.96 12.62
N SER A 98 -9.90 9.03 13.35
CA SER A 98 -8.91 9.04 14.43
C SER A 98 -9.27 8.05 15.53
N ALA A 99 -10.54 8.05 15.95
CA ALA A 99 -11.07 7.12 16.95
C ALA A 99 -10.93 5.65 16.54
N ILE A 100 -11.05 5.34 15.24
CA ILE A 100 -10.78 4.00 14.68
C ILE A 100 -9.27 3.75 14.57
N TYR A 101 -8.52 4.71 14.05
CA TYR A 101 -7.09 4.60 13.76
C TYR A 101 -6.28 4.29 15.01
N TYR A 102 -6.61 4.90 16.16
CA TYR A 102 -5.86 4.72 17.41
C TYR A 102 -6.33 3.53 18.28
N GLN A 103 -7.25 2.69 17.80
CA GLN A 103 -7.66 1.48 18.50
C GLN A 103 -6.47 0.52 18.72
N PRO A 104 -6.53 -0.40 19.71
CA PRO A 104 -5.54 -1.46 19.84
C PRO A 104 -5.36 -2.20 18.52
N LEU A 105 -4.12 -2.31 18.03
CA LEU A 105 -3.85 -2.71 16.64
C LEU A 105 -4.44 -4.07 16.28
N MET A 106 -4.37 -5.04 17.20
CA MET A 106 -4.91 -6.38 16.97
C MET A 106 -6.43 -6.39 16.93
N GLU A 107 -7.10 -5.59 17.77
CA GLU A 107 -8.55 -5.43 17.73
C GLU A 107 -8.98 -4.77 16.42
N LEU A 108 -8.30 -3.71 16.01
CA LEU A 108 -8.55 -3.03 14.74
C LEU A 108 -8.38 -3.98 13.55
N ALA A 109 -7.30 -4.77 13.52
CA ALA A 109 -7.04 -5.75 12.47
C ALA A 109 -8.10 -6.86 12.44
N PHE A 110 -8.54 -7.34 13.62
CA PHE A 110 -9.61 -8.32 13.73
C PHE A 110 -10.93 -7.78 13.15
N GLN A 111 -11.37 -6.60 13.58
CA GLN A 111 -12.60 -5.98 13.06
C GLN A 111 -12.52 -5.72 11.56
N ALA A 112 -11.38 -5.24 11.07
CA ALA A 112 -11.14 -5.04 9.65
C ALA A 112 -11.26 -6.35 8.86
N GLY A 113 -10.70 -7.44 9.37
CA GLY A 113 -10.85 -8.78 8.79
C GLY A 113 -12.31 -9.26 8.77
N SER A 114 -13.07 -9.03 9.84
CA SER A 114 -14.50 -9.35 9.89
C SER A 114 -15.32 -8.57 8.85
N ILE A 115 -15.04 -7.28 8.70
CA ILE A 115 -15.66 -6.44 7.65
C ILE A 115 -15.26 -6.94 6.27
N HIS A 116 -13.98 -7.25 6.05
CA HIS A 116 -13.50 -7.76 4.77
C HIS A 116 -14.28 -8.98 4.30
N ARG A 117 -14.53 -9.96 5.18
CA ARG A 117 -15.31 -11.18 4.87
C ARG A 117 -16.77 -10.92 4.55
N ARG A 118 -17.33 -9.78 4.97
CA ARG A 118 -18.72 -9.39 4.66
C ARG A 118 -18.84 -8.79 3.26
N PHE A 119 -17.82 -8.07 2.80
CA PHE A 119 -17.86 -7.31 1.56
C PHE A 119 -17.07 -7.95 0.40
N HIS A 120 -16.19 -8.90 0.71
CA HIS A 120 -15.30 -9.54 -0.26
C HIS A 120 -15.17 -11.03 0.01
N ASN A 121 -14.85 -11.79 -1.04
CA ASN A 121 -14.33 -13.14 -0.86
C ASN A 121 -12.92 -13.06 -0.25
N PRO A 122 -12.71 -13.55 0.97
CA PRO A 122 -11.45 -13.36 1.68
C PRO A 122 -10.32 -14.28 1.20
N SER A 123 -10.62 -15.27 0.36
CA SER A 123 -9.60 -16.11 -0.29
C SER A 123 -9.09 -15.49 -1.58
N GLU A 124 -9.82 -14.52 -2.17
CA GLU A 124 -9.47 -13.91 -3.45
C GLU A 124 -8.59 -12.66 -3.28
N VAL A 125 -7.47 -12.62 -4.00
CA VAL A 125 -6.59 -11.45 -4.07
C VAL A 125 -6.43 -11.00 -5.52
N GLN A 126 -6.65 -9.72 -5.80
CA GLN A 126 -6.45 -9.16 -7.15
C GLN A 126 -4.97 -9.04 -7.48
N LEU A 127 -4.56 -9.70 -8.57
CA LEU A 127 -3.21 -9.65 -9.12
C LEU A 127 -3.11 -8.60 -10.22
N CYS A 128 -2.28 -7.57 -9.99
CA CYS A 128 -2.00 -6.53 -10.97
C CYS A 128 -0.54 -6.61 -11.44
N THR A 129 -0.30 -6.56 -12.75
CA THR A 129 1.05 -6.31 -13.28
C THR A 129 1.16 -4.86 -13.74
N LEU A 130 2.30 -4.20 -13.47
CA LEU A 130 2.54 -2.80 -13.84
C LEU A 130 3.77 -2.68 -14.75
N MET A 131 3.60 -2.03 -15.89
CA MET A 131 4.68 -1.69 -16.81
C MET A 131 4.97 -0.19 -16.80
N ASN A 132 6.25 0.18 -16.71
CA ASN A 132 6.69 1.56 -16.92
C ASN A 132 6.82 1.87 -18.41
N ILE A 133 5.74 2.33 -19.02
CA ILE A 133 5.68 2.59 -20.46
C ILE A 133 6.42 3.87 -20.88
N LYS A 134 6.78 4.75 -19.95
CA LYS A 134 7.65 5.91 -20.20
C LYS A 134 8.44 6.21 -18.93
N THR A 135 9.74 5.91 -18.95
CA THR A 135 10.63 6.04 -17.78
C THR A 135 11.38 7.37 -17.74
N GLY A 136 11.49 7.98 -16.55
CA GLY A 136 12.33 9.16 -16.29
C GLY A 136 11.85 10.42 -17.01
N GLY A 137 12.59 11.53 -16.95
CA GLY A 137 12.24 12.76 -17.66
C GLY A 137 10.92 13.39 -17.18
N CYS A 138 10.54 13.22 -15.91
CA CYS A 138 9.37 13.84 -15.32
C CYS A 138 9.74 15.19 -14.72
N THR A 139 8.96 16.24 -15.02
CA THR A 139 9.21 17.61 -14.55
C THR A 139 8.80 17.86 -13.09
N GLU A 140 8.06 16.92 -12.51
CA GLU A 140 7.57 17.02 -11.14
C GLU A 140 8.69 16.84 -10.11
N ASP A 141 8.54 17.44 -8.93
CA ASP A 141 9.55 17.46 -7.87
C ASP A 141 9.22 16.53 -6.69
N CYS A 142 8.50 15.44 -6.93
CA CYS A 142 8.12 14.52 -5.86
C CYS A 142 9.38 13.98 -5.15
N SER A 143 9.57 14.35 -3.89
CA SER A 143 10.78 14.09 -3.10
C SER A 143 11.12 12.61 -2.88
N TYR A 144 10.19 11.69 -3.17
CA TYR A 144 10.39 10.23 -3.14
C TYR A 144 10.67 9.61 -4.52
N CYS A 145 10.47 10.34 -5.63
CA CYS A 145 10.36 9.73 -6.95
C CYS A 145 11.68 9.80 -7.72
N ALA A 146 12.25 8.63 -8.03
CA ALA A 146 13.47 8.52 -8.81
C ALA A 146 13.35 9.00 -10.27
N GLN A 147 12.12 9.16 -10.77
CA GLN A 147 11.85 9.56 -12.15
C GLN A 147 11.84 11.08 -12.38
N SER A 148 11.95 11.88 -11.31
CA SER A 148 12.05 13.33 -11.38
C SER A 148 13.38 13.76 -12.01
N THR A 149 13.32 14.69 -12.97
CA THR A 149 14.54 15.32 -13.52
C THR A 149 15.30 16.14 -12.49
N ARG A 150 14.66 16.54 -11.38
CA ARG A 150 15.31 17.29 -10.28
C ARG A 150 16.39 16.48 -9.57
N TYR A 151 16.28 15.16 -9.59
CA TYR A 151 17.14 14.24 -8.83
C TYR A 151 17.88 13.25 -9.73
N GLN A 152 17.80 13.42 -11.06
CA GLN A 152 18.27 12.45 -12.05
C GLN A 152 19.76 12.11 -11.87
N ASP A 153 20.59 13.10 -11.57
CA ASP A 153 22.04 12.91 -11.37
C ASP A 153 22.33 12.06 -10.13
N GLY A 154 21.55 12.26 -9.05
CA GLY A 154 21.68 11.49 -7.82
C GLY A 154 21.12 10.06 -7.93
N THR A 155 20.04 9.88 -8.69
CA THR A 155 19.37 8.57 -8.83
C THR A 155 19.99 7.71 -9.93
N GLY A 156 20.72 8.32 -10.87
CA GLY A 156 21.31 7.66 -12.02
C GLY A 156 20.27 7.10 -13.02
N LEU A 157 18.99 7.44 -12.86
CA LEU A 157 17.92 6.89 -13.70
C LEU A 157 17.98 7.49 -15.11
N LYS A 158 18.21 6.63 -16.12
CA LYS A 158 18.20 7.05 -17.52
C LYS A 158 16.78 7.11 -18.07
N ALA A 159 16.41 8.25 -18.64
CA ALA A 159 15.12 8.42 -19.30
C ALA A 159 15.02 7.53 -20.54
N LYS A 160 13.84 6.96 -20.78
CA LYS A 160 13.51 6.16 -21.97
C LYS A 160 12.34 6.78 -22.70
N LYS A 161 12.30 6.57 -24.01
CA LYS A 161 11.13 6.92 -24.83
C LYS A 161 9.93 6.06 -24.44
N VAL A 162 8.75 6.49 -24.89
CA VAL A 162 7.52 5.71 -24.69
C VAL A 162 7.67 4.36 -25.39
N GLU A 163 7.26 3.29 -24.71
CA GLU A 163 7.21 1.94 -25.25
C GLU A 163 6.26 1.85 -26.45
N SER A 164 6.54 0.92 -27.37
CA SER A 164 5.66 0.68 -28.52
C SER A 164 4.39 -0.04 -28.08
N VAL A 165 3.32 0.06 -28.89
CA VAL A 165 2.06 -0.65 -28.61
C VAL A 165 2.32 -2.16 -28.56
N GLU A 166 3.11 -2.68 -29.49
CA GLU A 166 3.45 -4.10 -29.59
C GLU A 166 4.19 -4.60 -28.34
N SER A 167 5.17 -3.83 -27.85
CA SER A 167 5.93 -4.10 -26.62
C SER A 167 5.00 -4.21 -25.42
N VAL A 168 4.09 -3.25 -25.26
CA VAL A 168 3.11 -3.23 -24.17
C VAL A 168 2.14 -4.41 -24.25
N LEU A 169 1.63 -4.72 -25.44
CA LEU A 169 0.73 -5.86 -25.63
C LEU A 169 1.42 -7.21 -25.42
N ALA A 170 2.72 -7.32 -25.74
CA ALA A 170 3.50 -8.51 -25.41
C ALA A 170 3.64 -8.70 -23.90
N ALA A 171 4.01 -7.64 -23.17
CA ALA A 171 4.09 -7.68 -21.71
C ALA A 171 2.74 -8.01 -21.06
N ALA A 172 1.64 -7.47 -21.60
CA ALA A 172 0.29 -7.76 -21.11
C ALA A 172 -0.11 -9.23 -21.33
N ARG A 173 0.26 -9.84 -22.46
CA ARG A 173 0.05 -11.28 -22.70
C ARG A 173 0.79 -12.13 -21.67
N THR A 174 2.08 -11.84 -21.45
CA THR A 174 2.86 -12.55 -20.43
C THR A 174 2.25 -12.39 -19.04
N ALA A 175 1.82 -11.18 -18.67
CA ALA A 175 1.16 -10.95 -17.38
C ALA A 175 -0.14 -11.76 -17.23
N LYS A 176 -0.95 -11.85 -18.29
CA LYS A 176 -2.17 -12.65 -18.33
C LYS A 176 -1.89 -14.14 -18.18
N GLU A 177 -0.91 -14.64 -18.92
CA GLU A 177 -0.48 -16.05 -18.85
C GLU A 177 0.01 -16.44 -17.45
N ASN A 178 0.57 -15.48 -16.72
CA ASN A 178 0.97 -15.63 -15.31
C ASN A 178 -0.14 -15.27 -14.29
N GLY A 179 -1.40 -15.21 -14.72
CA GLY A 179 -2.56 -15.07 -13.83
C GLY A 179 -2.90 -13.64 -13.37
N SER A 180 -2.24 -12.61 -13.91
CA SER A 180 -2.64 -11.22 -13.63
C SER A 180 -4.01 -10.94 -14.25
N THR A 181 -4.86 -10.25 -13.50
CA THR A 181 -6.22 -9.90 -13.96
C THR A 181 -6.36 -8.45 -14.37
N ARG A 182 -5.45 -7.59 -13.88
CA ARG A 182 -5.34 -6.18 -14.27
C ARG A 182 -3.94 -5.85 -14.76
N PHE A 183 -3.83 -5.20 -15.92
CA PHE A 183 -2.58 -4.68 -16.45
C PHE A 183 -2.54 -3.16 -16.35
N CYS A 184 -1.52 -2.64 -15.68
CA CYS A 184 -1.34 -1.23 -15.38
C CYS A 184 -0.19 -0.65 -16.22
N MET A 185 -0.37 0.55 -16.76
CA MET A 185 0.66 1.26 -17.52
C MET A 185 0.97 2.60 -16.85
N GLY A 186 2.22 2.81 -16.45
CA GLY A 186 2.67 4.06 -15.84
C GLY A 186 3.58 4.86 -16.76
N ALA A 187 3.31 6.17 -16.85
CA ALA A 187 4.14 7.10 -17.60
C ALA A 187 4.67 8.21 -16.70
N ALA A 188 5.97 8.51 -16.78
CA ALA A 188 6.62 9.58 -16.05
C ALA A 188 6.32 10.96 -16.66
N TRP A 189 5.05 11.36 -16.66
CA TRP A 189 4.59 12.67 -17.12
C TRP A 189 3.89 13.42 -15.98
N ARG A 190 3.98 14.76 -16.03
CA ARG A 190 3.15 15.64 -15.21
C ARG A 190 1.67 15.53 -15.61
N ASP A 191 1.42 15.66 -16.91
CA ASP A 191 0.10 15.69 -17.51
C ASP A 191 0.15 15.27 -18.99
N MET A 192 -1.04 15.14 -19.57
CA MET A 192 -1.25 14.79 -20.97
C MET A 192 -1.43 16.00 -21.91
N ARG A 193 -1.23 17.24 -21.45
CA ARG A 193 -1.43 18.44 -22.27
C ARG A 193 -0.41 18.46 -23.41
N GLY A 194 -0.89 18.71 -24.63
CA GLY A 194 -0.07 18.69 -25.84
C GLY A 194 0.41 17.29 -26.29
N ARG A 195 -0.01 16.19 -25.63
CA ARG A 195 0.46 14.83 -25.92
C ARG A 195 -0.47 14.03 -26.83
N LYS A 196 -1.00 14.64 -27.89
CA LYS A 196 -2.00 14.01 -28.78
C LYS A 196 -1.54 12.67 -29.37
N ASN A 197 -0.29 12.61 -29.87
CA ASN A 197 0.27 11.37 -30.43
C ASN A 197 0.47 10.29 -29.37
N SER A 198 0.91 10.68 -28.17
CA SER A 198 1.04 9.73 -27.05
C SER A 198 -0.33 9.22 -26.63
N LEU A 199 -1.34 10.09 -26.48
CA LEU A 199 -2.71 9.69 -26.14
C LEU A 199 -3.27 8.69 -27.16
N LYS A 200 -3.08 8.93 -28.47
CA LYS A 200 -3.46 7.99 -29.53
C LYS A 200 -2.83 6.59 -29.30
N ASN A 201 -1.54 6.54 -29.00
CA ASN A 201 -0.85 5.28 -28.73
C ASN A 201 -1.34 4.62 -27.43
N ILE A 202 -1.57 5.39 -26.37
CA ILE A 202 -2.16 4.88 -25.12
C ILE A 202 -3.54 4.28 -25.37
N LYS A 203 -4.40 4.93 -26.14
CA LYS A 203 -5.72 4.38 -26.49
C LYS A 203 -5.59 3.03 -27.21
N ALA A 204 -4.65 2.90 -28.15
CA ALA A 204 -4.37 1.63 -28.81
C ALA A 204 -3.88 0.54 -27.83
N MET A 205 -2.99 0.89 -26.89
CA MET A 205 -2.57 -0.02 -25.82
C MET A 205 -3.76 -0.45 -24.95
N VAL A 206 -4.59 0.52 -24.53
CA VAL A 206 -5.78 0.28 -23.70
C VAL A 206 -6.75 -0.67 -24.39
N SER A 207 -7.10 -0.40 -25.66
CA SER A 207 -8.01 -1.25 -26.42
C SER A 207 -7.43 -2.65 -26.64
N GLY A 208 -6.12 -2.76 -26.92
CA GLY A 208 -5.46 -4.05 -27.09
C GLY A 208 -5.47 -4.89 -25.81
N VAL A 209 -5.13 -4.32 -24.65
CA VAL A 209 -5.19 -5.01 -23.35
C VAL A 209 -6.63 -5.38 -23.00
N ARG A 210 -7.59 -4.47 -23.21
CA ARG A 210 -9.02 -4.73 -22.97
C ARG A 210 -9.53 -5.90 -23.82
N GLY A 211 -9.10 -5.97 -25.08
CA GLY A 211 -9.40 -7.06 -26.01
C GLY A 211 -8.84 -8.42 -25.58
N MET A 212 -7.86 -8.46 -24.67
CA MET A 212 -7.38 -9.71 -24.06
C MET A 212 -8.27 -10.18 -22.90
N GLY A 213 -9.35 -9.48 -22.57
CA GLY A 213 -10.22 -9.82 -21.43
C GLY A 213 -9.62 -9.47 -20.07
N MET A 214 -8.60 -8.60 -20.04
CA MET A 214 -8.02 -8.07 -18.80
C MET A 214 -8.66 -6.74 -18.42
N GLU A 215 -8.66 -6.43 -17.12
CA GLU A 215 -8.79 -5.05 -16.69
C GLU A 215 -7.54 -4.27 -17.11
N VAL A 216 -7.75 -3.00 -17.45
CA VAL A 216 -6.68 -2.11 -17.92
C VAL A 216 -6.69 -0.80 -17.15
N CYS A 217 -5.52 -0.43 -16.63
CA CYS A 217 -5.31 0.76 -15.83
C CYS A 217 -4.15 1.59 -16.38
N VAL A 218 -4.24 2.92 -16.26
CA VAL A 218 -3.14 3.82 -16.60
C VAL A 218 -2.85 4.79 -15.45
N THR A 219 -1.64 5.33 -15.41
CA THR A 219 -1.30 6.53 -14.65
C THR A 219 -0.43 7.44 -15.51
N LEU A 220 -1.01 8.54 -15.97
CA LEU A 220 -0.41 9.44 -16.97
C LEU A 220 -0.25 10.87 -16.45
N GLY A 221 -0.37 11.06 -15.13
CA GLY A 221 -0.40 12.38 -14.50
C GLY A 221 -1.80 12.97 -14.43
N MET A 222 -1.91 14.29 -14.59
CA MET A 222 -3.19 15.01 -14.65
C MET A 222 -3.79 14.93 -16.05
N ILE A 223 -5.11 14.75 -16.13
CA ILE A 223 -5.89 14.72 -17.37
C ILE A 223 -7.10 15.64 -17.27
N ASP A 224 -7.58 16.11 -18.42
CA ASP A 224 -8.85 16.84 -18.54
C ASP A 224 -10.03 15.89 -18.83
N ASP A 225 -11.25 16.45 -18.81
CA ASP A 225 -12.50 15.72 -19.08
C ASP A 225 -12.51 15.03 -20.46
N GLN A 226 -11.97 15.68 -21.48
CA GLN A 226 -11.97 15.14 -22.84
C GLN A 226 -11.03 13.93 -22.93
N GLN A 227 -9.84 14.04 -22.36
CA GLN A 227 -8.89 12.93 -22.27
C GLN A 227 -9.44 11.76 -21.45
N ALA A 228 -10.17 12.04 -20.36
CA ALA A 228 -10.82 11.00 -19.56
C ALA A 228 -11.87 10.24 -20.38
N ARG A 229 -12.73 10.95 -21.12
CA ARG A 229 -13.73 10.34 -22.02
C ARG A 229 -13.09 9.52 -23.13
N GLU A 230 -12.05 10.05 -23.78
CA GLU A 230 -11.33 9.32 -24.82
C GLU A 230 -10.68 8.02 -24.32
N LEU A 231 -10.17 8.02 -23.08
CA LEU A 231 -9.64 6.82 -22.44
C LEU A 231 -10.75 5.83 -22.09
N LYS A 232 -11.89 6.32 -21.59
CA LYS A 232 -13.07 5.48 -21.32
C LYS A 232 -13.56 4.78 -22.59
N GLU A 233 -13.70 5.53 -23.68
CA GLU A 233 -14.11 5.02 -25.00
C GLU A 233 -13.15 3.95 -25.52
N ALA A 234 -11.84 4.12 -25.30
CA ALA A 234 -10.85 3.11 -25.66
C ALA A 234 -10.95 1.82 -24.83
N GLY A 235 -11.72 1.83 -23.73
CA GLY A 235 -11.96 0.69 -22.86
C GLY A 235 -11.23 0.74 -21.51
N LEU A 236 -10.73 1.92 -21.09
CA LEU A 236 -10.01 2.05 -19.82
C LEU A 236 -10.92 1.69 -18.64
N THR A 237 -10.44 0.79 -17.78
CA THR A 237 -11.23 0.30 -16.63
C THR A 237 -10.94 1.07 -15.35
N ALA A 238 -9.70 1.47 -15.13
CA ALA A 238 -9.28 2.24 -13.95
C ALA A 238 -8.23 3.29 -14.29
N TYR A 239 -8.19 4.37 -13.51
CA TYR A 239 -7.15 5.40 -13.62
C TYR A 239 -6.51 5.60 -12.26
N ASN A 240 -5.17 5.45 -12.20
CA ASN A 240 -4.42 5.65 -10.97
C ASN A 240 -3.97 7.11 -10.83
N HIS A 241 -4.45 7.77 -9.78
CA HIS A 241 -4.07 9.13 -9.41
C HIS A 241 -4.14 9.29 -7.89
N ASN A 242 -3.04 9.00 -7.21
CA ASN A 242 -2.94 9.08 -5.75
C ASN A 242 -3.21 10.49 -5.21
N VAL A 243 -3.37 10.63 -3.89
CA VAL A 243 -3.23 11.93 -3.20
C VAL A 243 -1.98 11.97 -2.31
N ASP A 244 -1.26 10.85 -2.24
CA ASP A 244 0.05 10.62 -1.60
C ASP A 244 0.04 10.73 -0.07
N THR A 245 -0.48 11.82 0.50
CA THR A 245 -0.51 12.11 1.93
C THR A 245 -1.68 13.06 2.27
N SER A 246 -1.70 13.67 3.44
CA SER A 246 -2.68 14.70 3.82
C SER A 246 -2.54 15.96 2.96
N ARG A 247 -3.62 16.75 2.87
CA ARG A 247 -3.60 18.06 2.21
C ARG A 247 -2.57 18.99 2.86
N GLU A 248 -2.46 18.92 4.18
CA GLU A 248 -1.62 19.81 4.99
C GLU A 248 -0.11 19.50 4.82
N PHE A 249 0.24 18.21 4.67
CA PHE A 249 1.63 17.78 4.52
C PHE A 249 2.09 17.73 3.05
N TYR A 250 1.16 17.69 2.09
CA TYR A 250 1.46 17.60 0.66
C TYR A 250 2.55 18.57 0.15
N PRO A 251 2.53 19.88 0.51
CA PRO A 251 3.53 20.84 0.03
C PRO A 251 4.96 20.56 0.49
N SER A 252 5.13 19.79 1.58
CA SER A 252 6.45 19.36 2.07
C SER A 252 7.08 18.27 1.20
N ILE A 253 6.27 17.61 0.36
CA ILE A 253 6.67 16.44 -0.43
C ILE A 253 6.71 16.77 -1.92
N ILE A 254 5.74 17.54 -2.41
CA ILE A 254 5.55 17.92 -3.81
C ILE A 254 5.12 19.38 -3.87
N SER A 255 5.85 20.21 -4.60
CA SER A 255 5.53 21.64 -4.77
C SER A 255 5.11 22.00 -6.19
N THR A 256 5.45 21.18 -7.19
CA THR A 256 5.14 21.50 -8.59
C THR A 256 3.65 21.44 -8.90
N ARG A 257 2.82 20.82 -8.07
CA ARG A 257 1.37 20.70 -8.27
C ARG A 257 0.63 20.83 -6.94
N SER A 258 -0.59 21.34 -7.01
CA SER A 258 -1.47 21.48 -5.85
C SER A 258 -2.24 20.18 -5.55
N TYR A 259 -2.72 20.05 -4.32
CA TYR A 259 -3.60 18.95 -3.91
C TYR A 259 -4.93 18.97 -4.70
N ASP A 260 -5.46 20.17 -4.96
CA ASP A 260 -6.74 20.34 -5.67
C ASP A 260 -6.68 19.97 -7.16
N GLU A 261 -5.54 20.19 -7.82
CA GLU A 261 -5.33 19.68 -9.19
C GLU A 261 -5.50 18.15 -9.26
N ARG A 262 -5.15 17.45 -8.18
CA ARG A 262 -5.31 15.98 -8.10
C ARG A 262 -6.76 15.60 -7.90
N LEU A 263 -7.44 16.24 -6.96
CA LEU A 263 -8.86 16.01 -6.73
C LEU A 263 -9.70 16.32 -7.97
N LYS A 264 -9.32 17.36 -8.73
CA LYS A 264 -9.94 17.69 -10.02
C LYS A 264 -9.69 16.60 -11.07
N THR A 265 -8.49 16.02 -11.12
CA THR A 265 -8.24 14.87 -11.99
C THR A 265 -9.11 13.67 -11.59
N LEU A 266 -9.29 13.44 -10.28
CA LEU A 266 -10.18 12.39 -9.78
C LEU A 266 -11.64 12.61 -10.15
N SER A 267 -12.12 13.86 -10.16
CA SER A 267 -13.47 14.17 -10.64
C SER A 267 -13.61 13.88 -12.13
N HIS A 268 -12.69 14.32 -12.98
CA HIS A 268 -12.74 14.03 -14.43
C HIS A 268 -12.79 12.51 -14.72
N VAL A 269 -11.97 11.72 -14.01
CA VAL A 269 -11.94 10.25 -14.11
C VAL A 269 -13.30 9.64 -13.73
N ARG A 270 -13.86 10.07 -12.60
CA ARG A 270 -15.14 9.57 -12.08
C ARG A 270 -16.30 9.96 -12.99
N ASP A 271 -16.34 11.21 -13.45
CA ASP A 271 -17.41 11.74 -14.30
C ASP A 271 -17.38 11.11 -15.70
N ALA A 272 -16.21 10.65 -16.16
CA ALA A 272 -16.07 9.82 -17.36
C ALA A 272 -16.48 8.34 -17.13
N GLY A 273 -16.86 7.94 -15.91
CA GLY A 273 -17.24 6.57 -15.58
C GLY A 273 -16.07 5.58 -15.54
N ILE A 274 -14.85 6.06 -15.30
CA ILE A 274 -13.66 5.22 -15.09
C ILE A 274 -13.51 4.97 -13.58
N ASN A 275 -13.14 3.75 -13.17
CA ASN A 275 -12.89 3.47 -11.77
C ASN A 275 -11.67 4.27 -11.26
N VAL A 276 -11.82 4.91 -10.10
CA VAL A 276 -10.73 5.64 -9.44
C VAL A 276 -9.84 4.67 -8.68
N CYS A 277 -8.53 4.71 -8.94
CA CYS A 277 -7.49 4.11 -8.11
C CYS A 277 -6.70 5.23 -7.44
N SER A 278 -6.88 5.46 -6.15
CA SER A 278 -6.24 6.58 -5.44
C SER A 278 -5.90 6.18 -4.03
N GLY A 279 -4.65 6.38 -3.64
CA GLY A 279 -4.17 6.12 -2.28
C GLY A 279 -2.97 6.98 -1.92
N GLY A 280 -2.06 6.43 -1.11
CA GLY A 280 -0.95 7.19 -0.56
C GLY A 280 0.33 6.41 -0.28
N ILE A 281 1.32 7.11 0.27
CA ILE A 281 2.65 6.60 0.63
C ILE A 281 2.89 6.86 2.12
N LEU A 282 3.26 5.82 2.85
CA LEU A 282 3.61 5.86 4.27
C LEU A 282 5.12 5.95 4.44
N GLY A 283 5.58 6.78 5.38
CA GLY A 283 7.00 6.97 5.68
C GLY A 283 7.67 8.11 4.92
N LEU A 284 6.89 9.02 4.33
CA LEU A 284 7.36 10.28 3.75
C LEU A 284 7.90 11.25 4.81
N GLY A 285 7.60 11.00 6.09
CA GLY A 285 7.84 11.92 7.21
C GLY A 285 6.55 12.49 7.79
N GLU A 286 5.42 12.02 7.28
CA GLU A 286 4.09 12.35 7.72
C GLU A 286 3.81 11.78 9.12
N SER A 287 3.04 12.52 9.91
CA SER A 287 2.52 12.10 11.21
C SER A 287 1.39 11.08 11.07
N SER A 288 0.93 10.52 12.19
CA SER A 288 -0.30 9.72 12.20
C SER A 288 -1.54 10.53 11.79
N ASP A 289 -1.60 11.82 12.14
CA ASP A 289 -2.71 12.69 11.79
C ASP A 289 -2.73 13.01 10.28
N ASP A 290 -1.57 13.02 9.64
CA ASP A 290 -1.49 13.13 8.18
C ASP A 290 -2.03 11.88 7.48
N ARG A 291 -1.80 10.69 8.05
CA ARG A 291 -2.38 9.44 7.53
C ARG A 291 -3.90 9.43 7.71
N ILE A 292 -4.39 9.96 8.83
CA ILE A 292 -5.82 10.18 9.05
C ILE A 292 -6.37 11.17 8.01
N GLY A 293 -5.64 12.24 7.69
CA GLY A 293 -6.02 13.20 6.63
C GLY A 293 -6.06 12.61 5.23
N LEU A 294 -5.11 11.73 4.90
CA LEU A 294 -5.12 10.92 3.67
C LEU A 294 -6.38 10.04 3.61
N LEU A 295 -6.63 9.25 4.66
CA LEU A 295 -7.78 8.35 4.76
C LEU A 295 -9.09 9.11 4.65
N HIS A 296 -9.22 10.22 5.38
CA HIS A 296 -10.37 11.12 5.31
C HIS A 296 -10.61 11.60 3.88
N THR A 297 -9.57 12.12 3.20
CA THR A 297 -9.73 12.63 1.83
C THR A 297 -10.34 11.57 0.91
N VAL A 298 -9.82 10.35 0.93
CA VAL A 298 -10.28 9.30 0.01
C VAL A 298 -11.64 8.71 0.42
N SER A 299 -11.95 8.66 1.72
CA SER A 299 -13.23 8.16 2.23
C SER A 299 -14.37 9.19 2.14
N THR A 300 -14.06 10.46 1.88
CA THR A 300 -15.08 11.53 1.72
C THR A 300 -15.18 12.06 0.29
N LEU A 301 -14.61 11.35 -0.68
CA LEU A 301 -14.90 11.60 -2.10
C LEU A 301 -16.39 11.30 -2.37
N PRO A 302 -17.01 11.88 -3.43
CA PRO A 302 -18.40 11.59 -3.77
C PRO A 302 -18.73 10.10 -3.94
N SER A 303 -17.71 9.30 -4.26
CA SER A 303 -17.70 7.85 -4.12
C SER A 303 -16.32 7.42 -3.66
N HIS A 304 -16.24 6.41 -2.79
CA HIS A 304 -14.95 5.80 -2.45
C HIS A 304 -14.18 5.36 -3.73
N PRO A 305 -12.85 5.40 -3.72
CA PRO A 305 -12.07 4.84 -4.81
C PRO A 305 -12.37 3.33 -4.94
N GLU A 306 -12.35 2.82 -6.17
CA GLU A 306 -12.49 1.38 -6.41
C GLU A 306 -11.29 0.63 -5.85
N SER A 307 -10.10 1.21 -5.96
CA SER A 307 -8.90 0.68 -5.35
C SER A 307 -8.14 1.75 -4.57
N PHE A 308 -7.75 1.39 -3.34
CA PHE A 308 -6.91 2.19 -2.45
C PHE A 308 -5.54 1.53 -2.32
N PRO A 309 -4.53 1.96 -3.09
CA PRO A 309 -3.16 1.49 -2.93
C PRO A 309 -2.49 2.11 -1.70
N VAL A 310 -2.01 1.24 -0.81
CA VAL A 310 -1.15 1.61 0.32
C VAL A 310 0.28 1.28 -0.06
N ASN A 311 1.09 2.32 -0.22
CA ASN A 311 2.51 2.20 -0.52
C ASN A 311 3.30 2.47 0.76
N ALA A 312 4.37 1.72 1.00
CA ALA A 312 5.44 2.17 1.87
C ALA A 312 6.50 2.90 1.02
N LEU A 313 7.08 3.97 1.56
CA LEU A 313 8.21 4.65 0.95
C LEU A 313 9.31 3.62 0.69
N VAL A 314 9.77 3.55 -0.56
CA VAL A 314 11.00 2.87 -0.94
C VAL A 314 12.08 3.95 -1.01
N PRO A 315 13.02 4.04 -0.05
CA PRO A 315 14.06 5.05 -0.09
C PRO A 315 14.98 4.78 -1.28
N ILE A 316 15.09 5.74 -2.20
CA ILE A 316 15.95 5.64 -3.37
C ILE A 316 17.07 6.67 -3.25
N LYS A 317 18.31 6.18 -3.21
CA LYS A 317 19.50 7.02 -3.14
C LYS A 317 19.47 8.12 -4.22
N GLY A 318 19.81 9.34 -3.81
CA GLY A 318 19.80 10.52 -4.66
C GLY A 318 18.48 11.30 -4.69
N THR A 319 17.37 10.71 -4.23
CA THR A 319 16.15 11.48 -3.91
C THR A 319 16.29 12.15 -2.54
N PRO A 320 15.58 13.27 -2.27
CA PRO A 320 15.58 13.91 -0.94
C PRO A 320 15.18 12.99 0.21
N LEU A 321 14.39 11.95 -0.06
CA LEU A 321 13.95 10.96 0.93
C LEU A 321 14.76 9.65 0.87
N GLY A 322 15.89 9.64 0.17
CA GLY A 322 16.68 8.43 -0.13
C GLY A 322 17.32 7.75 1.07
N ASP A 323 17.57 8.48 2.16
CA ASP A 323 18.22 7.97 3.37
C ASP A 323 17.23 7.76 4.53
N ARG A 324 15.93 7.86 4.27
CA ARG A 324 14.91 7.66 5.31
C ARG A 324 14.84 6.21 5.77
N THR A 325 14.62 6.04 7.07
CA THR A 325 14.29 4.74 7.64
C THR A 325 12.91 4.27 7.15
N PRO A 326 12.77 2.99 6.73
CA PRO A 326 11.49 2.43 6.36
C PRO A 326 10.43 2.56 7.47
N ILE A 327 9.17 2.77 7.05
CA ILE A 327 8.03 2.81 7.97
C ILE A 327 7.91 1.50 8.76
N GLN A 328 7.59 1.62 10.04
CA GLN A 328 7.27 0.45 10.87
C GLN A 328 6.04 -0.30 10.34
N PHE A 329 6.11 -1.64 10.34
CA PHE A 329 5.02 -2.48 9.86
C PHE A 329 3.70 -2.23 10.60
N SER A 330 3.75 -1.92 11.89
CA SER A 330 2.56 -1.57 12.68
C SER A 330 1.78 -0.39 12.10
N SER A 331 2.47 0.59 11.50
CA SER A 331 1.83 1.73 10.82
C SER A 331 1.18 1.31 9.50
N MET A 332 1.82 0.40 8.74
CA MET A 332 1.26 -0.16 7.51
C MET A 332 -0.02 -0.96 7.80
N LEU A 333 0.03 -1.88 8.77
CA LEU A 333 -1.10 -2.69 9.18
C LEU A 333 -2.26 -1.82 9.70
N ARG A 334 -1.96 -0.81 10.52
CA ARG A 334 -2.95 0.13 11.05
C ARG A 334 -3.67 0.87 9.93
N THR A 335 -2.92 1.43 8.97
CA THR A 335 -3.52 2.12 7.82
C THR A 335 -4.39 1.20 6.97
N ILE A 336 -3.95 -0.03 6.70
CA ILE A 336 -4.74 -1.02 5.95
C ILE A 336 -6.04 -1.35 6.68
N ALA A 337 -5.94 -1.66 7.98
CA ALA A 337 -7.09 -2.05 8.78
C ALA A 337 -8.10 -0.89 8.92
N THR A 338 -7.62 0.33 9.18
CA THR A 338 -8.48 1.53 9.18
C THR A 338 -9.13 1.75 7.81
N ALA A 339 -8.37 1.65 6.71
CA ALA A 339 -8.91 1.79 5.36
C ALA A 339 -10.03 0.77 5.08
N ARG A 340 -9.86 -0.48 5.51
CA ARG A 340 -10.89 -1.52 5.37
C ARG A 340 -12.15 -1.21 6.17
N VAL A 341 -12.01 -0.70 7.38
CA VAL A 341 -13.15 -0.32 8.22
C VAL A 341 -13.96 0.81 7.56
N ILE A 342 -13.30 1.85 7.05
CA ILE A 342 -13.99 3.05 6.56
C ILE A 342 -14.41 2.95 5.08
N MET A 343 -13.73 2.13 4.29
CA MET A 343 -14.03 1.87 2.87
C MET A 343 -14.26 0.36 2.63
N PRO A 344 -15.37 -0.21 3.15
CA PRO A 344 -15.54 -1.67 3.23
C PRO A 344 -15.66 -2.39 1.89
N ALA A 345 -16.11 -1.72 0.82
CA ALA A 345 -16.21 -2.27 -0.53
C ALA A 345 -14.98 -2.00 -1.43
N THR A 346 -14.01 -1.21 -0.96
CA THR A 346 -12.83 -0.82 -1.75
C THR A 346 -11.80 -1.95 -1.80
N ILE A 347 -11.15 -2.13 -2.94
CA ILE A 347 -10.00 -3.03 -3.07
C ILE A 347 -8.77 -2.35 -2.44
N ILE A 348 -8.26 -2.91 -1.34
CA ILE A 348 -7.09 -2.36 -0.64
C ILE A 348 -5.86 -3.09 -1.12
N ARG A 349 -4.95 -2.35 -1.76
CA ARG A 349 -3.77 -2.93 -2.41
C ARG A 349 -2.52 -2.69 -1.58
N ILE A 350 -1.79 -3.77 -1.27
CA ILE A 350 -0.39 -3.67 -0.84
C ILE A 350 0.44 -3.39 -2.09
N ALA A 351 0.89 -2.15 -2.24
CA ALA A 351 1.55 -1.68 -3.45
C ALA A 351 3.08 -1.61 -3.26
N ALA A 352 3.71 -0.45 -3.43
CA ALA A 352 5.16 -0.33 -3.28
C ALA A 352 5.63 -0.63 -1.84
N GLY A 353 6.84 -1.18 -1.70
CA GLY A 353 7.43 -1.60 -0.42
C GLY A 353 7.07 -3.03 0.01
N ARG A 354 6.23 -3.73 -0.75
CA ARG A 354 5.88 -5.14 -0.50
C ARG A 354 7.09 -6.08 -0.54
N LYS A 355 8.06 -5.87 -1.45
CA LYS A 355 9.24 -6.74 -1.59
C LYS A 355 10.07 -6.86 -0.31
N THR A 356 10.08 -5.83 0.54
CA THR A 356 10.78 -5.82 1.83
C THR A 356 9.96 -6.38 2.99
N MET A 357 8.72 -6.79 2.74
CA MET A 357 7.80 -7.33 3.74
C MET A 357 7.95 -8.86 3.80
N SER A 358 8.13 -9.41 5.01
CA SER A 358 8.13 -10.86 5.21
C SER A 358 6.76 -11.44 4.85
N GLU A 359 6.74 -12.74 4.54
CA GLU A 359 5.52 -13.44 4.14
C GLU A 359 4.41 -13.35 5.22
N GLU A 360 4.76 -13.49 6.50
CA GLU A 360 3.81 -13.43 7.63
C GLU A 360 3.21 -12.04 7.77
N LYS A 361 4.00 -10.99 7.49
CA LYS A 361 3.52 -9.60 7.48
C LYS A 361 2.53 -9.38 6.34
N GLN A 362 2.78 -9.97 5.16
CA GLN A 362 1.83 -9.91 4.04
C GLN A 362 0.54 -10.68 4.39
N ALA A 363 0.66 -11.88 4.94
CA ALA A 363 -0.47 -12.68 5.40
C ALA A 363 -1.34 -11.93 6.43
N LEU A 364 -0.71 -11.24 7.38
CA LEU A 364 -1.42 -10.41 8.36
C LEU A 364 -2.13 -9.20 7.71
N CYS A 365 -1.53 -8.58 6.69
CA CYS A 365 -2.21 -7.55 5.91
C CYS A 365 -3.43 -8.10 5.16
N PHE A 366 -3.34 -9.29 4.55
CA PHE A 366 -4.49 -9.94 3.91
C PHE A 366 -5.58 -10.26 4.92
N MET A 367 -5.21 -10.80 6.09
CA MET A 367 -6.16 -11.06 7.18
C MET A 367 -6.85 -9.79 7.67
N ALA A 368 -6.14 -8.65 7.71
CA ALA A 368 -6.70 -7.35 8.07
C ALA A 368 -7.49 -6.68 6.93
N GLY A 369 -7.60 -7.32 5.76
CA GLY A 369 -8.49 -6.90 4.68
C GLY A 369 -7.83 -6.23 3.49
N ALA A 370 -6.49 -6.28 3.35
CA ALA A 370 -5.88 -6.08 2.04
C ALA A 370 -6.30 -7.23 1.10
N ASN A 371 -6.55 -6.93 -0.17
CA ASN A 371 -7.04 -7.93 -1.14
C ASN A 371 -6.57 -7.64 -2.57
N ALA A 372 -5.44 -6.95 -2.72
CA ALA A 372 -4.76 -6.80 -4.00
C ALA A 372 -3.25 -6.61 -3.81
N ILE A 373 -2.48 -6.99 -4.83
CA ILE A 373 -1.03 -6.80 -4.89
C ILE A 373 -0.57 -6.45 -6.31
N PHE A 374 0.63 -5.85 -6.40
CA PHE A 374 1.41 -5.93 -7.64
C PHE A 374 2.24 -7.22 -7.66
N THR A 375 2.28 -7.86 -8.83
CA THR A 375 3.03 -9.09 -9.11
C THR A 375 3.79 -8.97 -10.43
N GLY A 376 4.94 -9.63 -10.53
CA GLY A 376 5.82 -9.61 -11.71
C GLY A 376 7.25 -9.24 -11.35
N GLU A 377 8.15 -9.23 -12.34
CA GLU A 377 9.59 -9.03 -12.08
C GLU A 377 9.91 -7.64 -11.50
N LYS A 378 9.21 -6.60 -11.96
CA LYS A 378 9.46 -5.20 -11.59
C LYS A 378 8.17 -4.39 -11.53
N MET A 379 8.20 -3.31 -10.74
CA MET A 379 7.21 -2.22 -10.81
C MET A 379 7.71 -1.12 -11.77
N LEU A 380 7.60 0.15 -11.38
CA LEU A 380 8.03 1.27 -12.24
C LEU A 380 9.55 1.38 -12.35
N THR A 381 10.22 1.43 -11.20
CA THR A 381 11.69 1.58 -11.11
C THR A 381 12.32 0.72 -10.01
N THR A 382 11.49 0.02 -9.23
CA THR A 382 11.90 -0.82 -8.12
C THR A 382 11.50 -2.27 -8.39
N ASP A 383 12.16 -3.20 -7.71
CA ASP A 383 11.85 -4.62 -7.80
C ASP A 383 10.46 -4.93 -7.24
N CYS A 384 9.92 -6.06 -7.68
CA CYS A 384 8.63 -6.61 -7.25
C CYS A 384 8.81 -8.08 -6.85
N ASN A 385 7.79 -8.66 -6.24
CA ASN A 385 7.72 -10.11 -6.05
C ASN A 385 7.32 -10.77 -7.37
N SER A 386 8.04 -11.84 -7.73
CA SER A 386 7.78 -12.57 -8.98
C SER A 386 6.46 -13.34 -8.92
N TRP A 387 5.94 -13.73 -10.08
CA TRP A 387 4.74 -14.56 -10.15
C TRP A 387 4.90 -15.88 -9.39
N ASP A 388 6.07 -16.53 -9.46
CA ASP A 388 6.33 -17.79 -8.76
C ASP A 388 6.37 -17.61 -7.24
N GLU A 389 7.02 -16.54 -6.75
CA GLU A 389 7.02 -16.21 -5.32
C GLU A 389 5.58 -16.02 -4.81
N ASP A 390 4.77 -15.27 -5.56
CA ASP A 390 3.39 -14.95 -5.22
C ASP A 390 2.49 -16.17 -5.27
N ASN A 391 2.59 -16.98 -6.32
CA ASN A 391 1.83 -18.22 -6.46
C ASN A 391 2.17 -19.24 -5.35
N ALA A 392 3.44 -19.35 -4.99
CA ALA A 392 3.86 -20.23 -3.91
C ALA A 392 3.33 -19.76 -2.55
N MET A 393 3.36 -18.45 -2.28
CA MET A 393 2.76 -17.86 -1.09
C MET A 393 1.24 -18.13 -1.07
N PHE A 394 0.55 -17.90 -2.18
CA PHE A 394 -0.89 -18.11 -2.28
C PHE A 394 -1.27 -19.56 -1.96
N GLY A 395 -0.52 -20.53 -2.51
CA GLY A 395 -0.72 -21.95 -2.19
C GLY A 395 -0.51 -22.30 -0.71
N ARG A 396 0.45 -21.67 -0.02
CA ARG A 396 0.68 -21.88 1.43
C ARG A 396 -0.41 -21.29 2.31
N TRP A 397 -0.93 -20.12 1.95
CA TRP A 397 -1.90 -19.38 2.76
C TRP A 397 -3.36 -19.61 2.35
N GLY A 398 -3.61 -20.45 1.33
CA GLY A 398 -4.95 -20.76 0.85
C GLY A 398 -5.62 -19.59 0.13
N LEU A 399 -4.82 -18.77 -0.56
CA LEU A 399 -5.29 -17.64 -1.36
C LEU A 399 -5.36 -18.03 -2.84
N GLU A 400 -6.23 -17.36 -3.58
CA GLU A 400 -6.41 -17.56 -5.02
C GLU A 400 -6.48 -16.22 -5.76
N PRO A 401 -6.05 -16.17 -7.04
CA PRO A 401 -6.20 -14.97 -7.86
C PRO A 401 -7.67 -14.61 -8.11
N MET A 402 -8.06 -13.38 -7.78
CA MET A 402 -9.38 -12.84 -8.08
C MET A 402 -9.58 -12.72 -9.60
N LYS A 403 -10.71 -13.22 -10.11
CA LYS A 403 -11.05 -13.16 -11.54
C LYS A 403 -11.22 -11.71 -12.04
N SER A 404 -10.84 -11.49 -13.30
CA SER A 404 -11.04 -10.21 -14.00
C SER A 404 -12.54 -9.84 -14.05
N PHE A 405 -12.87 -8.57 -13.82
CA PHE A 405 -14.24 -8.04 -13.74
C PHE A 405 -15.13 -8.63 -12.64
N ASN A 406 -14.59 -9.51 -11.79
CA ASN A 406 -15.32 -10.02 -10.65
C ASN A 406 -15.21 -9.03 -9.49
N LYS A 407 -16.13 -8.06 -9.43
CA LYS A 407 -16.39 -7.36 -8.19
C LYS A 407 -17.30 -8.26 -7.37
N SER A 408 -16.87 -8.67 -6.18
CA SER A 408 -17.80 -9.17 -5.16
C SER A 408 -18.94 -8.15 -5.08
N ALA A 409 -20.17 -8.59 -5.35
CA ALA A 409 -21.31 -7.67 -5.40
C ALA A 409 -21.37 -6.90 -4.08
N THR A 410 -21.44 -5.56 -4.15
CA THR A 410 -21.87 -4.76 -3.00
C THR A 410 -23.18 -5.38 -2.51
N PRO A 411 -23.34 -5.72 -1.22
CA PRO A 411 -24.64 -6.11 -0.70
C PRO A 411 -25.62 -4.99 -1.09
N VAL A 412 -26.55 -5.30 -1.98
CA VAL A 412 -27.63 -4.39 -2.31
C VAL A 412 -28.42 -4.27 -1.02
N ALA A 413 -28.43 -3.09 -0.41
CA ALA A 413 -29.40 -2.80 0.63
C ALA A 413 -30.78 -3.01 -0.01
N GLU A 414 -31.52 -4.01 0.44
CA GLU A 414 -32.94 -4.13 0.10
C GLU A 414 -33.61 -2.83 0.53
N VAL A 415 -33.96 -2.02 -0.46
CA VAL A 415 -34.86 -0.88 -0.27
C VAL A 415 -36.25 -1.48 -0.25
N GLU A 416 -36.75 -1.83 0.94
CA GLU A 416 -38.19 -1.95 1.14
C GLU A 416 -38.76 -0.52 1.31
N LEU A 417 -39.72 -0.20 0.44
CA LEU A 417 -40.46 1.07 0.38
C LEU A 417 -41.42 1.25 1.55
#